data_AF-E0NSQ8-F1
#
_entry.id   AF-E0NSQ8-F1
#
_cell.length_a   1.000
_cell.length_b   1.000
_cell.length_c   1.000
_cell.angle_alpha   90.00
_cell.angle_beta   90.00
_cell.angle_gamma   90.00
#
_symmetry.space_group_name_H-M   'P 1'
#
loop_
_entity.id
_entity.type
_entity.pdbx_description
1 polymer ?
#
loop_
_entity_poly.entity_id
_entity_poly.type
_entity_poly.pdbx_seq_one_letter_code
_entity_poly.pdbx_strand_id
1 'polypeptide(L)'
;NVMSRHLKNGDRVVLDGFGSFKVGLRTKPAATEKDFSPAKNILGSRLNFQPETHWTAADRTRKKQFIQGVEVKMIAEKEDAKKKKPKP
;
A
#
# COMPACT_ATOMS: atom_id res chain seq x y z
N ASN A 1 -23.71 -3.78 -4.00
CA ASN A 1 -22.49 -3.00 -3.71
C ASN A 1 -21.64 -2.94 -4.98
N VAL A 2 -21.43 -1.74 -5.54
CA VAL A 2 -20.79 -1.54 -6.87
C VAL A 2 -19.30 -1.87 -6.85
N MET A 3 -18.58 -1.45 -5.79
CA MET A 3 -17.16 -1.73 -5.63
C MET A 3 -16.88 -3.24 -5.62
N SER A 4 -17.69 -4.02 -4.88
CA SER A 4 -17.55 -5.48 -4.83
C SER A 4 -17.75 -6.15 -6.19
N ARG A 5 -18.58 -5.59 -7.08
CA ARG A 5 -18.79 -6.10 -8.44
C ARG A 5 -17.53 -5.91 -9.27
N HIS A 6 -16.99 -4.70 -9.29
CA HIS A 6 -15.76 -4.38 -10.03
C HIS A 6 -14.56 -5.21 -9.54
N LEU A 7 -14.37 -5.32 -8.23
CA LEU A 7 -13.27 -6.12 -7.67
C LEU A 7 -13.38 -7.61 -8.02
N LYS A 8 -14.60 -8.20 -8.01
CA LYS A 8 -14.82 -9.60 -8.42
C LYS A 8 -14.53 -9.83 -9.90
N ASN A 9 -14.72 -8.81 -10.74
CA ASN A 9 -14.39 -8.85 -12.15
C ASN A 9 -12.89 -8.64 -12.43
N GLY A 10 -12.08 -8.35 -11.40
CA GLY A 10 -10.66 -8.07 -11.53
C GLY A 10 -10.32 -6.62 -11.88
N ASP A 11 -11.34 -5.74 -11.92
CA ASP A 11 -11.15 -4.31 -12.19
C ASP A 11 -10.34 -3.65 -11.07
N ARG A 12 -9.51 -2.67 -11.44
CA ARG A 12 -8.90 -1.75 -10.47
C ARG A 12 -9.92 -0.65 -10.16
N VAL A 13 -10.25 -0.50 -8.89
CA VAL A 13 -11.10 0.61 -8.42
C VAL A 13 -10.18 1.74 -7.94
N VAL A 14 -10.25 2.90 -8.60
CA VAL A 14 -9.47 4.09 -8.26
C VAL A 14 -10.39 5.09 -7.56
N LEU A 15 -9.91 5.64 -6.45
CA LEU A 15 -10.51 6.76 -5.74
C LEU A 15 -9.52 7.93 -5.80
N ASP A 16 -9.86 8.96 -6.54
CA ASP A 16 -9.01 10.13 -6.73
C ASP A 16 -8.77 10.85 -5.40
N GLY A 17 -7.53 11.27 -5.16
CA GLY A 17 -7.05 11.84 -3.90
C GLY A 17 -6.77 10.82 -2.78
N PHE A 18 -7.09 9.53 -2.98
CA PHE A 18 -7.00 8.51 -1.94
C PHE A 18 -6.08 7.34 -2.34
N GLY A 19 -6.39 6.66 -3.45
CA GLY A 19 -5.61 5.52 -3.90
C GLY A 19 -6.42 4.53 -4.72
N SER A 20 -5.89 3.31 -4.87
CA SER A 20 -6.52 2.28 -5.67
C SER A 20 -6.59 0.93 -4.96
N PHE A 21 -7.64 0.18 -5.26
CA PHE A 21 -7.88 -1.16 -4.79
C PHE A 21 -7.82 -2.14 -5.96
N LYS A 22 -7.09 -3.25 -5.77
CA LYS A 22 -6.98 -4.34 -6.76
C LYS A 22 -6.96 -5.69 -6.07
N VAL A 23 -7.60 -6.69 -6.66
CA VAL A 23 -7.46 -8.08 -6.22
C VAL A 23 -6.08 -8.62 -6.61
N GLY A 24 -5.34 -9.14 -5.63
CA GLY A 24 -4.12 -9.91 -5.83
C GLY A 24 -4.40 -11.40 -5.60
N LEU A 25 -3.78 -12.26 -6.40
CA LEU A 25 -3.83 -13.70 -6.20
C LEU A 25 -2.55 -14.18 -5.52
N ARG A 26 -2.68 -15.11 -4.57
CA ARG A 26 -1.54 -15.83 -4.00
C ARG A 26 -1.39 -17.13 -4.78
N THR A 27 -0.27 -17.27 -5.49
CA THR A 27 -0.04 -18.40 -6.39
C THR A 27 1.12 -19.27 -5.96
N LYS A 28 1.03 -20.58 -6.23
CA LYS A 28 2.14 -21.52 -6.18
C LYS A 28 2.62 -21.80 -7.61
N PRO A 29 3.94 -21.76 -7.88
CA PRO A 29 4.44 -22.05 -9.22
C PRO A 29 4.13 -23.49 -9.64
N ALA A 30 3.91 -23.68 -10.95
CA ALA A 30 3.88 -24.99 -11.60
C ALA A 30 5.20 -25.20 -12.35
N ALA A 31 5.62 -26.46 -12.53
CA ALA A 31 6.87 -26.77 -13.23
C ALA A 31 6.75 -26.51 -14.75
N THR A 32 5.58 -26.78 -15.32
CA THR A 32 5.25 -26.48 -16.70
C THR A 32 3.89 -25.78 -16.79
N GLU A 33 3.63 -25.11 -17.91
CA GLU A 33 2.34 -24.46 -18.17
C GLU A 33 1.18 -25.46 -18.18
N LYS A 34 1.40 -26.68 -18.70
CA LYS A 34 0.38 -27.74 -18.75
C LYS A 34 -0.04 -28.24 -17.36
N ASP A 35 0.85 -28.13 -16.38
CA ASP A 35 0.57 -28.55 -15.00
C ASP A 35 -0.15 -27.47 -14.19
N PHE A 36 -0.21 -26.23 -14.72
CA PHE A 36 -0.89 -25.14 -14.05
C PHE A 36 -2.40 -25.37 -14.07
N SER A 37 -3.01 -25.36 -12.90
CA SER A 37 -4.48 -25.33 -12.79
C SER A 37 -4.91 -24.36 -11.67
N PRO A 38 -6.01 -23.62 -11.85
CA PRO A 38 -6.51 -22.70 -10.83
C PRO A 38 -6.68 -23.36 -9.46
N ALA A 39 -7.25 -24.56 -9.42
CA ALA A 39 -7.52 -25.28 -8.17
C ALA A 39 -6.25 -25.69 -7.40
N LYS A 40 -5.14 -26.00 -8.09
CA LYS A 40 -3.89 -26.43 -7.46
C LYS A 40 -2.94 -25.26 -7.18
N ASN A 41 -2.95 -24.25 -8.04
CA ASN A 41 -1.94 -23.21 -8.05
C ASN A 41 -2.43 -21.87 -7.51
N ILE A 42 -3.73 -21.59 -7.46
CA ILE A 42 -4.27 -20.40 -6.81
C ILE A 42 -4.65 -20.75 -5.38
N LEU A 43 -3.83 -20.31 -4.42
CA LEU A 43 -3.97 -20.59 -2.99
C LEU A 43 -5.00 -19.68 -2.30
N GLY A 44 -5.40 -18.59 -2.95
CA GLY A 44 -6.35 -17.63 -2.42
C GLY A 44 -6.20 -16.24 -3.03
N SER A 45 -7.09 -15.34 -2.64
CA SER A 45 -7.11 -13.94 -3.07
C SER A 45 -6.90 -13.00 -1.89
N ARG A 46 -6.33 -11.83 -2.14
CA ARG A 46 -6.23 -10.71 -1.19
C ARG A 46 -6.64 -9.41 -1.86
N LEU A 47 -7.05 -8.43 -1.05
CA LEU A 47 -7.24 -7.06 -1.52
C LEU A 47 -5.94 -6.28 -1.30
N ASN A 48 -5.37 -5.77 -2.39
CA ASN A 48 -4.24 -4.86 -2.33
C ASN A 48 -4.77 -3.42 -2.38
N PHE A 49 -4.45 -2.65 -1.34
CA PHE A 49 -4.62 -1.20 -1.35
C PHE A 49 -3.28 -0.55 -1.69
N GLN A 50 -3.28 0.32 -2.69
CA GLN A 50 -2.14 1.16 -3.03
C GLN A 50 -2.56 2.62 -2.82
N PRO A 51 -1.99 3.32 -1.82
CA PRO A 51 -2.28 4.73 -1.62
C PRO A 51 -1.80 5.54 -2.81
N GLU A 52 -2.46 6.68 -3.04
CA GLU A 52 -2.08 7.56 -4.13
C GLU A 52 -0.65 8.08 -3.95
N THR A 53 0.06 8.13 -5.07
CA THR A 53 1.41 8.68 -5.14
C THR A 53 1.48 9.69 -6.25
N HIS A 54 1.91 10.89 -5.92
CA HIS A 54 2.16 11.93 -6.91
C HIS A 54 3.64 11.92 -7.31
N TRP A 55 3.87 12.11 -8.60
CA TRP A 55 5.17 12.34 -9.22
C TRP A 55 4.99 13.47 -10.22
N THR A 56 5.93 14.42 -10.28
CA THR A 56 5.94 15.43 -11.34
C THR A 56 7.25 15.33 -12.11
N ALA A 57 7.29 15.80 -13.36
CA ALA A 57 8.53 15.75 -14.15
C ALA A 57 9.70 16.52 -13.48
N ALA A 58 9.37 17.55 -12.69
CA ALA A 58 10.31 18.32 -11.88
C ALA A 58 10.70 17.59 -10.58
N ASP A 59 9.74 16.99 -9.86
CA ASP A 59 9.98 16.21 -8.64
C ASP A 59 9.96 14.71 -8.96
N ARG A 60 11.15 14.15 -9.22
CA ARG A 60 11.36 12.71 -9.45
C ARG A 60 11.17 11.83 -8.20
N THR A 61 10.50 12.33 -7.17
CA THR A 61 10.26 11.61 -5.92
C THR A 61 8.78 11.25 -5.82
N ARG A 62 8.49 9.96 -5.60
CA ARG A 62 7.11 9.52 -5.33
C ARG A 62 6.71 9.98 -3.94
N LYS A 63 5.89 11.02 -3.85
CA LYS A 63 5.31 11.47 -2.58
C LYS A 63 4.11 10.60 -2.27
N LYS A 64 4.17 9.85 -1.16
CA LYS A 64 3.06 9.03 -0.67
C LYS A 64 2.09 9.93 0.11
N GLN A 65 0.85 10.04 -0.39
CA GLN A 65 -0.10 11.04 0.10
C GLN A 65 -0.34 10.98 1.62
N PHE A 66 -0.59 9.79 2.17
CA PHE A 66 -0.98 9.68 3.60
C PHE A 66 0.13 9.78 4.63
N ILE A 67 1.39 9.64 4.22
CA ILE A 67 2.52 9.65 5.17
C ILE A 67 3.46 10.82 4.91
N GLN A 68 2.98 11.82 4.17
CA GLN A 68 3.68 13.08 4.02
C GLN A 68 3.74 13.78 5.38
N GLY A 69 4.93 14.25 5.78
CA GLY A 69 5.11 14.95 7.05
C GLY A 69 5.39 14.05 8.26
N VAL A 70 5.58 12.74 8.08
CA VAL A 70 6.06 11.88 9.17
C VAL A 70 7.50 12.29 9.53
N GLU A 71 7.67 12.80 10.76
CA GLU A 71 8.98 13.08 11.34
C GLU A 71 9.52 11.85 12.08
N VAL A 72 10.78 11.50 11.84
CA VAL A 72 11.49 10.45 12.58
C VAL A 72 12.50 11.13 13.49
N LYS A 73 12.42 10.86 14.81
CA LYS A 73 13.35 11.37 15.81
C LYS A 73 14.00 10.22 16.56
N MET A 74 15.30 10.35 16.85
CA MET A 74 16.03 9.34 17.62
C MET A 74 15.58 9.36 19.09
N ILE A 75 15.59 8.20 19.76
CA ILE A 75 15.06 8.06 21.12
C ILE A 75 15.77 9.00 22.12
N ALA A 76 17.08 9.23 21.94
CA ALA A 76 17.86 10.13 22.78
C ALA A 76 17.33 11.58 22.79
N GLU A 77 16.85 12.10 21.66
CA GLU A 77 16.37 13.48 21.53
C GLU A 77 15.05 13.71 22.31
N LYS A 78 14.29 12.64 22.59
CA LYS A 78 13.06 12.73 23.39
C LYS A 78 13.34 12.89 24.88
N GLU A 79 14.46 12.39 25.38
CA GLU A 79 14.83 12.53 26.79
C GLU A 79 15.30 13.96 27.12
N ASP A 80 16.01 14.60 26.20
CA ASP A 80 16.47 15.99 26.35
C ASP A 80 15.31 17.00 26.26
N ALA A 81 14.27 16.70 25.47
CA ALA A 81 13.04 17.50 25.43
C ALA A 81 12.22 17.42 26.74
N LYS A 82 12.26 16.29 27.46
CA LYS A 82 11.63 16.18 28.79
C LYS A 82 12.37 16.96 29.88
N LYS A 83 13.69 17.14 29.74
CA LYS A 83 14.52 17.90 30.69
C LYS A 83 14.41 19.42 30.53
N LYS A 84 13.83 19.92 29.43
CA LYS A 84 13.67 21.35 29.11
C LYS A 84 12.26 21.92 29.33
N LYS A 85 11.44 21.35 30.24
CA LYS A 85 10.24 22.07 30.71
C LYS A 85 10.65 23.18 31.72
N PRO A 86 10.03 24.38 31.66
CA PRO A 86 10.59 25.58 32.27
C PRO A 86 10.46 25.57 33.80
N LYS A 87 11.44 26.18 34.47
CA LYS A 87 11.32 26.63 35.87
C LYS A 87 10.24 27.73 35.98
N PRO A 88 9.54 27.82 37.12
CA PRO A 88 8.29 28.57 37.31
C PRO A 88 8.39 30.06 36.99
#